data_AF-A0A2G1VG61-F1
#
_entry.id   AF-A0A2G1VG61-F1
#
_cell.length_a   1.000
_cell.length_b   1.000
_cell.length_c   1.000
_cell.angle_alpha   90.00
_cell.angle_beta   90.00
_cell.angle_gamma   90.00
#
_symmetry.space_group_name_H-M   'P 1'
#
loop_
_entity.id
_entity.type
_entity.pdbx_description
1 polymer ?
#
loop_
_entity_poly.entity_id
_entity_poly.type
_entity_poly.pdbx_seq_one_letter_code
_entity_poly.pdbx_strand_id
1 'polypeptide(L)'
;MKEVIIKVHHGLETLFKDLLFQKNPIFILDDKTTMKEILSYYQGFFDGKNSYLFDEAKTISPTETIQRLVSLKIINGLKKKDLNQLTSSFDVLNSVRNQLQHFAIKANPDSLVRVMGNLIPRSVSVLKACYASANNLPRQLRANVVPHSPLPGMEGLFGHSRNIDVDLNGIYEKATEVLSDLEHRYDALLNEAIQRFKSSTVKQLPLSIKVRDHGHCGAPPYMPEITLQGWLNENFTPHRNSSENRFPFEKEPVLAIYEATTNIDQPEILEDAHDQHGYTKCRTKIRITAKVSVLSAEGFFNIPEYEDYVPFIKMPEVSLLLEIECESEGLFNEHHFDISRVSSLNGKLTIDMSSMVFGDTDQIPSISATQEFQLNSNNTSLRLHSFVESNRKLRDNYSLEIGIEENEDLVFS
;
A
#
# COMPACT_ATOMS: atom_id res chain seq x y z
N MET A 1 10.36 10.72 6.25
CA MET A 1 9.70 9.58 6.93
C MET A 1 10.52 8.98 8.07
N LYS A 2 11.71 8.41 7.85
CA LYS A 2 12.56 7.84 8.92
C LYS A 2 12.72 8.76 10.14
N GLU A 3 13.04 10.03 9.90
CA GLU A 3 13.20 11.04 10.95
C GLU A 3 11.91 11.32 11.73
N VAL A 4 10.77 11.38 11.04
CA VAL A 4 9.45 11.62 11.64
C VAL A 4 9.11 10.51 12.64
N ILE A 5 9.39 9.26 12.29
CA ILE A 5 9.12 8.07 13.13
C ILE A 5 9.94 8.12 14.41
N ILE A 6 11.24 8.41 14.28
CA ILE A 6 12.15 8.49 15.42
C ILE A 6 11.71 9.63 16.35
N LYS A 7 11.38 10.79 15.78
CA LYS A 7 10.91 11.97 16.53
C LYS A 7 9.58 11.71 17.22
N VAL A 8 8.62 11.04 16.57
CA VAL A 8 7.31 10.76 17.15
C VAL A 8 7.39 9.69 18.23
N HIS A 9 8.14 8.61 17.99
CA HIS A 9 8.41 7.60 19.03
C HIS A 9 9.02 8.27 20.26
N HIS A 10 10.11 9.00 20.08
CA HIS A 10 10.83 9.63 21.17
C HIS A 10 9.99 10.70 21.88
N GLY A 11 9.27 11.52 21.13
CA GLY A 11 8.40 12.56 21.66
C GLY A 11 7.27 11.98 22.53
N LEU A 12 6.55 10.98 22.03
CA LEU A 12 5.47 10.35 22.80
C LEU A 12 5.99 9.58 24.02
N GLU A 13 7.11 8.87 23.88
CA GLU A 13 7.78 8.21 25.00
C GLU A 13 8.15 9.22 26.11
N THR A 14 8.74 10.34 25.72
CA THR A 14 9.15 11.41 26.65
C THR A 14 7.95 12.01 27.36
N LEU A 15 6.88 12.33 26.62
CA LEU A 15 5.65 12.89 27.17
C LEU A 15 4.96 11.94 28.16
N PHE A 16 4.87 10.65 27.86
CA PHE A 16 4.27 9.70 28.80
C PHE A 16 5.14 9.41 30.02
N LYS A 17 6.47 9.38 29.86
CA LYS A 17 7.38 9.25 31.00
C LYS A 17 7.33 10.47 31.90
N ASP A 18 7.21 11.67 31.32
CA ASP A 18 7.04 12.91 32.08
C ASP A 18 5.80 12.86 32.98
N LEU A 19 4.68 12.29 32.52
CA LEU A 19 3.49 12.10 33.36
C LEU A 19 3.78 11.25 34.61
N LEU A 20 4.57 10.18 34.49
CA LEU A 20 4.99 9.36 35.63
C LEU A 20 6.01 10.10 36.49
N PHE A 21 6.98 10.75 35.87
CA PHE A 21 8.07 11.47 36.54
C PHE A 21 7.53 12.61 37.42
N GLN A 22 6.53 13.35 36.95
CA GLN A 22 5.82 14.36 37.73
C GLN A 22 5.06 13.79 38.93
N LYS A 23 4.70 12.49 38.92
CA LYS A 23 4.05 11.81 40.05
C LYS A 23 5.04 11.18 41.01
N ASN A 24 6.13 10.65 40.50
CA ASN A 24 7.31 10.26 41.27
C ASN A 24 8.42 9.94 40.24
N PRO A 25 9.60 10.58 40.31
CA PRO A 25 10.69 10.28 39.40
C PRO A 25 11.07 8.80 39.37
N ILE A 26 10.95 8.09 40.49
CA ILE A 26 11.32 6.66 40.57
C ILE A 26 10.42 5.80 39.67
N PHE A 27 9.20 6.24 39.34
CA PHE A 27 8.27 5.44 38.52
C PHE A 27 8.75 5.19 37.09
N ILE A 28 9.70 5.97 36.58
CA ILE A 28 10.28 5.74 35.25
C ILE A 28 11.47 4.76 35.26
N LEU A 29 11.91 4.31 36.44
CA LEU A 29 13.00 3.35 36.60
C LEU A 29 12.48 1.91 36.51
N ASP A 30 13.33 1.02 35.99
CA ASP A 30 13.10 -0.43 35.96
C ASP A 30 13.00 -0.96 37.41
N ASP A 31 12.14 -1.96 37.64
CA ASP A 31 11.92 -2.57 38.96
C ASP A 31 13.20 -3.19 39.56
N LYS A 32 14.20 -3.47 38.71
CA LYS A 32 15.51 -3.97 39.12
C LYS A 32 16.43 -2.90 39.70
N THR A 33 16.07 -1.62 39.59
CA THR A 33 16.92 -0.51 40.05
C THR A 33 16.97 -0.49 41.57
N THR A 34 18.17 -0.55 42.12
CA THR A 34 18.39 -0.61 43.57
C THR A 34 18.33 0.78 44.21
N MET A 35 18.01 0.84 45.50
CA MET A 35 18.03 2.10 46.25
C MET A 35 19.40 2.79 46.22
N LYS A 36 20.49 2.02 46.17
CA LYS A 36 21.85 2.54 46.07
C LYS A 36 22.07 3.30 44.75
N GLU A 37 21.59 2.75 43.63
CA GLU A 37 21.67 3.40 42.32
C GLU A 37 20.81 4.67 42.29
N ILE A 38 19.60 4.62 42.85
CA ILE A 38 18.72 5.79 42.97
C ILE A 38 19.43 6.94 43.69
N LEU A 39 20.03 6.67 44.86
CA LEU A 39 20.77 7.70 45.62
C LEU A 39 21.95 8.26 44.83
N SER A 40 22.66 7.41 44.09
CA SER A 40 23.78 7.83 43.23
C SER A 40 23.33 8.79 42.13
N TYR A 41 22.17 8.58 41.52
CA TYR A 41 21.62 9.50 40.51
C TYR A 41 21.28 10.86 41.10
N TYR A 42 20.61 10.90 42.25
CA TYR A 42 20.32 12.16 42.96
C TYR A 42 21.61 12.91 43.31
N GLN A 43 22.61 12.21 43.86
CA GLN A 43 23.89 12.81 44.21
C GLN A 43 24.61 13.36 42.97
N GLY A 44 24.64 12.61 41.86
CA GLY A 44 25.24 13.07 40.61
C GLY A 44 24.56 14.32 40.04
N PHE A 45 23.23 14.41 40.15
CA PHE A 45 22.49 15.59 39.74
C PHE A 45 22.77 16.81 40.64
N PHE A 46 22.75 16.64 41.97
CA PHE A 46 23.06 17.74 42.90
C PHE A 46 24.51 18.22 42.81
N ASP A 47 25.44 17.31 42.53
CA ASP A 47 26.86 17.63 42.30
C ASP A 47 27.10 18.30 40.93
N GLY A 48 26.06 18.48 40.10
CA GLY A 48 26.16 19.06 38.76
C GLY A 48 26.86 18.18 37.73
N LYS A 49 27.03 16.88 38.01
CA LYS A 49 27.64 15.91 37.09
C LYS A 49 26.69 15.55 35.95
N ASN A 50 25.38 15.55 36.22
CA ASN A 50 24.34 15.24 35.24
C ASN A 50 23.48 16.47 34.97
N SER A 51 23.07 16.65 33.71
CA SER A 51 22.18 17.75 33.33
C SER A 51 20.72 17.43 33.68
N TYR A 52 20.38 16.15 33.78
CA TYR A 52 19.07 15.67 34.21
C TYR A 52 19.18 14.60 35.30
N LEU A 53 18.14 14.48 36.13
CA LEU A 53 18.16 13.61 37.33
C LEU A 53 18.50 12.14 37.03
N PHE A 54 18.08 11.63 35.87
CA PHE A 54 18.27 10.23 35.46
C PHE A 54 18.90 10.09 34.07
N ASP A 55 19.81 10.98 33.68
CA ASP A 55 20.47 10.99 32.36
C ASP A 55 21.06 9.63 31.94
N GLU A 56 21.69 8.91 32.89
CA GLU A 56 22.36 7.62 32.64
C GLU A 56 21.53 6.40 33.07
N ALA A 57 20.30 6.62 33.56
CA ALA A 57 19.50 5.52 34.08
C ALA A 57 18.82 4.75 32.95
N LYS A 58 18.77 3.42 33.09
CA LYS A 58 17.91 2.60 32.24
C LYS A 58 16.45 2.82 32.64
N THR A 59 15.69 3.46 31.77
CA THR A 59 14.27 3.76 31.99
C THR A 59 13.36 2.72 31.32
N ILE A 60 12.13 2.62 31.81
CA ILE A 60 11.10 1.68 31.32
C ILE A 60 10.69 1.95 29.86
N SER A 61 10.03 0.99 29.20
CA SER A 61 9.55 1.16 27.82
C SER A 61 8.29 2.05 27.72
N PRO A 62 7.91 2.58 26.54
CA PRO A 62 6.63 3.28 26.35
C PRO A 62 5.41 2.43 26.73
N THR A 63 5.42 1.16 26.34
CA THR A 63 4.36 0.19 26.67
C THR A 63 4.22 0.00 28.18
N GLU A 64 5.34 -0.18 28.89
CA GLU A 64 5.36 -0.29 30.35
C GLU A 64 4.95 1.02 31.03
N THR A 65 5.33 2.17 30.46
CA THR A 65 4.91 3.49 30.94
C THR A 65 3.39 3.62 30.93
N ILE A 66 2.74 3.24 29.83
CA ILE A 66 1.27 3.26 29.70
C ILE A 66 0.62 2.31 30.72
N GLN A 67 1.16 1.10 30.89
CA GLN A 67 0.66 0.14 31.88
C GLN A 67 0.74 0.69 33.31
N ARG A 68 1.86 1.33 33.68
CA ARG A 68 2.04 1.98 34.98
C ARG A 68 1.08 3.16 35.18
N LEU A 69 0.85 3.97 34.14
CA LEU A 69 -0.14 5.06 34.19
C LEU A 69 -1.55 4.53 34.51
N VAL A 70 -1.95 3.39 33.92
CA VAL A 70 -3.24 2.74 34.21
C VAL A 70 -3.26 2.12 35.61
N SER A 71 -2.23 1.35 35.98
CA SER A 71 -2.20 0.61 37.25
C SER A 71 -2.17 1.54 38.47
N LEU A 72 -1.46 2.67 38.36
CA LEU A 72 -1.41 3.72 39.36
C LEU A 72 -2.65 4.63 39.34
N LYS A 73 -3.63 4.35 38.46
CA LYS A 73 -4.87 5.14 38.28
C LYS A 73 -4.61 6.62 37.99
N ILE A 74 -3.47 6.91 37.36
CA ILE A 74 -3.11 8.26 36.89
C ILE A 74 -3.97 8.60 35.67
N ILE A 75 -4.27 7.61 34.83
CA ILE A 75 -5.30 7.68 33.78
C ILE A 75 -6.48 6.78 34.15
N ASN A 76 -7.68 7.36 34.14
CA ASN A 76 -8.95 6.66 34.38
C ASN A 76 -9.85 6.81 33.16
N GLY A 77 -10.63 5.77 32.83
CA GLY A 77 -11.70 5.86 31.82
C GLY A 77 -11.35 5.43 30.39
N LEU A 78 -10.12 4.98 30.12
CA LEU A 78 -9.81 4.36 28.82
C LEU A 78 -10.50 2.99 28.70
N LYS A 79 -11.24 2.78 27.62
CA LYS A 79 -11.82 1.46 27.34
C LYS A 79 -10.67 0.48 27.08
N LYS A 80 -10.82 -0.76 27.56
CA LYS A 80 -9.83 -1.83 27.38
C LYS A 80 -9.42 -2.03 25.91
N LYS A 81 -10.37 -1.85 24.97
CA LYS A 81 -10.12 -1.91 23.52
C LYS A 81 -9.12 -0.82 23.07
N ASP A 82 -9.31 0.42 23.50
CA ASP A 82 -8.48 1.56 23.10
C ASP A 82 -7.07 1.46 23.69
N LEU A 83 -6.97 0.96 24.94
CA LEU A 83 -5.69 0.68 25.58
C LEU A 83 -4.90 -0.41 24.85
N ASN A 84 -5.57 -1.50 24.45
CA ASN A 84 -4.93 -2.57 23.69
C ASN A 84 -4.46 -2.06 22.32
N GLN A 85 -5.28 -1.28 21.61
CA GLN A 85 -4.92 -0.69 20.33
C GLN A 85 -3.74 0.28 20.44
N LEU A 86 -3.72 1.12 21.47
CA LEU A 86 -2.61 2.03 21.75
C LEU A 86 -1.31 1.26 22.00
N THR A 87 -1.37 0.21 22.84
CA THR A 87 -0.23 -0.63 23.18
C THR A 87 0.33 -1.35 21.95
N SER A 88 -0.54 -1.99 21.17
CA SER A 88 -0.15 -2.66 19.92
C SER A 88 0.45 -1.67 18.91
N SER A 89 -0.05 -0.44 18.84
CA SER A 89 0.50 0.60 17.96
C SER A 89 1.90 1.03 18.38
N PHE A 90 2.18 1.12 19.68
CA PHE A 90 3.53 1.37 20.20
C PHE A 90 4.50 0.23 19.91
N ASP A 91 4.06 -1.02 20.08
CA ASP A 91 4.91 -2.18 19.80
C ASP A 91 5.31 -2.23 18.31
N VAL A 92 4.36 -1.93 17.41
CA VAL A 92 4.63 -1.80 15.97
C VAL A 92 5.55 -0.61 15.70
N LEU A 93 5.32 0.57 16.31
CA LEU A 93 6.20 1.73 16.13
C LEU A 93 7.63 1.44 16.58
N ASN A 94 7.80 0.73 17.71
CA ASN A 94 9.10 0.37 18.26
C ASN A 94 9.83 -0.64 17.35
N SER A 95 9.10 -1.63 16.82
CA SER A 95 9.63 -2.56 15.81
C SER A 95 10.12 -1.82 14.56
N VAL A 96 9.29 -0.92 14.01
CA VAL A 96 9.64 -0.12 12.81
C VAL A 96 10.81 0.82 13.08
N ARG A 97 10.85 1.47 14.25
CA ARG A 97 11.97 2.30 14.68
C ARG A 97 13.26 1.48 14.73
N ASN A 98 13.26 0.31 15.37
CA ASN A 98 14.42 -0.55 15.49
C ASN A 98 14.91 -1.04 14.12
N GLN A 99 13.99 -1.43 13.25
CA GLN A 99 14.31 -1.81 11.87
C GLN A 99 14.98 -0.66 11.12
N LEU A 100 14.47 0.57 11.26
CA LEU A 100 15.03 1.74 10.58
C LEU A 100 16.33 2.26 11.19
N GLN A 101 16.52 2.13 12.51
CA GLN A 101 17.75 2.57 13.18
C GLN A 101 18.90 1.60 12.96
N HIS A 102 18.63 0.29 12.94
CA HIS A 102 19.66 -0.74 12.86
C HIS A 102 19.87 -1.31 11.44
N PHE A 103 18.91 -1.14 10.53
CA PHE A 103 19.02 -1.63 9.16
C PHE A 103 18.74 -0.53 8.13
N ALA A 104 19.41 -0.59 6.97
CA ALA A 104 19.18 0.30 5.84
C ALA A 104 17.90 -0.08 5.05
N ILE A 105 16.81 -0.37 5.75
CA ILE A 105 15.53 -0.76 5.16
C ILE A 105 14.74 0.51 4.81
N LYS A 106 14.07 0.52 3.65
CA LYS A 106 13.13 1.60 3.31
C LYS A 106 11.91 1.49 4.22
N ALA A 107 11.56 2.60 4.87
CA ALA A 107 10.37 2.69 5.71
C ALA A 107 9.12 2.36 4.90
N ASN A 108 8.32 1.38 5.33
CA ASN A 108 7.00 1.10 4.76
C ASN A 108 6.05 2.24 5.14
N PRO A 109 5.68 3.15 4.21
CA PRO A 109 4.84 4.31 4.52
C PRO A 109 3.46 3.90 5.05
N ASP A 110 2.94 2.76 4.63
CA ASP A 110 1.58 2.28 4.93
C ASP A 110 1.47 1.79 6.37
N SER A 111 2.45 1.02 6.82
CA SER A 111 2.57 0.63 8.23
C SER A 111 2.66 1.85 9.13
N LEU A 112 3.28 2.92 8.63
CA LEU A 112 3.50 4.14 9.37
C LEU A 112 2.29 5.04 9.40
N VAL A 113 1.57 5.21 8.29
CA VAL A 113 0.30 5.95 8.29
C VAL A 113 -0.69 5.25 9.22
N ARG A 114 -0.79 3.92 9.17
CA ARG A 114 -1.65 3.16 10.09
C ARG A 114 -1.24 3.30 11.55
N VAL A 115 0.05 3.19 11.84
CA VAL A 115 0.56 3.36 13.21
C VAL A 115 0.31 4.78 13.67
N MET A 116 0.64 5.79 12.88
CA MET A 116 0.57 7.20 13.26
C MET A 116 -0.88 7.69 13.37
N GLY A 117 -1.74 7.33 12.40
CA GLY A 117 -3.17 7.63 12.41
C GLY A 117 -3.89 6.98 13.59
N ASN A 118 -3.43 5.82 14.06
CA ASN A 118 -3.98 5.21 15.27
C ASN A 118 -3.34 5.71 16.58
N LEU A 119 -2.04 5.93 16.57
CA LEU A 119 -1.23 6.23 17.76
C LEU A 119 -1.39 7.68 18.19
N ILE A 120 -1.32 8.64 17.26
CA ILE A 120 -1.28 10.06 17.59
C ILE A 120 -2.61 10.50 18.23
N PRO A 121 -3.80 10.28 17.63
CA PRO A 121 -5.05 10.74 18.22
C PRO A 121 -5.31 10.12 19.60
N ARG A 122 -5.07 8.81 19.73
CA ARG A 122 -5.21 8.10 21.01
C ARG A 122 -4.21 8.59 22.07
N SER A 123 -2.97 8.89 21.67
CA SER A 123 -1.97 9.42 22.60
C SER A 123 -2.33 10.83 23.08
N VAL A 124 -2.83 11.68 22.19
CA VAL A 124 -3.32 13.01 22.54
C VAL A 124 -4.52 12.92 23.48
N SER A 125 -5.45 11.99 23.24
CA SER A 125 -6.60 11.75 24.12
C SER A 125 -6.17 11.35 25.54
N VAL A 126 -5.17 10.47 25.66
CA VAL A 126 -4.56 10.10 26.96
C VAL A 126 -3.96 11.32 27.65
N LEU A 127 -3.21 12.15 26.93
CA LEU A 127 -2.61 13.37 27.48
C LEU A 127 -3.69 14.38 27.90
N LYS A 128 -4.74 14.59 27.11
CA LYS A 128 -5.89 15.45 27.45
C LYS A 128 -6.52 15.02 28.77
N ALA A 129 -6.75 13.73 28.95
CA ALA A 129 -7.33 13.19 30.18
C ALA A 129 -6.45 13.46 31.42
N CYS A 130 -5.13 13.30 31.29
CA CYS A 130 -4.17 13.62 32.34
C CYS A 130 -4.22 15.11 32.73
N TYR A 131 -4.21 15.99 31.74
CA TYR A 131 -4.21 17.44 31.94
C TYR A 131 -5.51 17.95 32.57
N ALA A 132 -6.67 17.40 32.15
CA ALA A 132 -7.96 17.72 32.75
C ALA A 132 -8.07 17.29 34.23
N SER A 133 -7.52 16.13 34.57
CA SER A 133 -7.52 15.62 35.96
C SER A 133 -6.73 16.52 36.92
N ALA A 134 -5.62 17.11 36.46
CA ALA A 134 -4.75 17.99 37.26
C ALA A 134 -5.41 19.34 37.62
N ASN A 135 -6.35 19.80 36.78
CA ASN A 135 -7.06 21.06 36.97
C ASN A 135 -8.28 20.95 37.92
N ASN A 136 -8.81 19.74 38.14
CA ASN A 136 -10.02 19.50 38.94
C ASN A 136 -9.76 19.00 40.39
N LEU A 137 -8.50 18.85 40.80
CA LEU A 137 -8.16 18.43 42.16
C LEU A 137 -8.20 19.62 43.14
N PRO A 138 -8.91 19.51 44.28
CA PRO A 138 -8.86 20.51 45.35
C PRO A 138 -7.41 20.79 45.74
N ARG A 139 -7.03 22.07 45.90
CA ARG A 139 -5.66 22.50 46.24
C ARG A 139 -5.05 21.75 47.45
N GLN A 140 -5.87 21.21 48.35
CA GLN A 140 -5.43 20.45 49.52
C GLN A 140 -5.00 19.01 49.23
N LEU A 141 -5.40 18.41 48.10
CA LEU A 141 -4.89 17.10 47.64
C LEU A 141 -3.61 17.23 46.79
N ARG A 142 -3.28 18.44 46.30
CA ARG A 142 -2.04 18.67 45.52
C ARG A 142 -0.77 18.33 46.32
N ALA A 143 -0.79 18.49 47.64
CA ALA A 143 0.32 18.15 48.52
C ALA A 143 0.58 16.63 48.65
N ASN A 144 -0.40 15.78 48.31
CA ASN A 144 -0.29 14.32 48.45
C ASN A 144 -0.15 13.57 47.11
N VAL A 145 -0.07 14.26 45.96
CA VAL A 145 -0.10 13.60 44.62
C VAL A 145 0.90 14.18 43.60
N VAL A 146 1.82 15.05 44.00
CA VAL A 146 2.92 15.54 43.13
C VAL A 146 4.17 15.81 43.98
N PRO A 147 5.14 14.89 44.09
CA PRO A 147 6.50 15.29 44.42
C PRO A 147 7.05 15.99 43.18
N HIS A 148 7.56 17.21 43.38
CA HIS A 148 7.97 18.19 42.37
C HIS A 148 6.81 19.07 41.85
N SER A 149 6.44 20.06 42.68
CA SER A 149 6.15 21.37 42.10
C SER A 149 7.28 21.73 41.11
N PRO A 150 6.97 22.36 39.95
CA PRO A 150 8.01 22.88 39.07
C PRO A 150 9.06 23.63 39.89
N LEU A 151 10.34 23.50 39.52
CA LEU A 151 11.43 24.19 40.21
C LEU A 151 11.06 25.69 40.35
N PRO A 152 11.28 26.31 41.51
CA PRO A 152 10.98 27.73 41.70
C PRO A 152 11.58 28.56 40.55
N GLY A 153 10.75 29.31 39.83
CA GLY A 153 11.12 30.08 38.63
C GLY A 153 10.61 29.50 37.30
N MET A 154 10.13 28.26 37.26
CA MET A 154 9.52 27.67 36.07
C MET A 154 8.00 27.97 35.96
N GLU A 155 7.38 28.59 36.96
CA GLU A 155 5.94 28.92 36.93
C GLU A 155 5.57 29.89 35.80
N GLY A 156 6.53 30.72 35.36
CA GLY A 156 6.35 31.65 34.23
C GLY A 156 6.38 30.98 32.85
N LEU A 157 6.96 29.78 32.73
CA LEU A 157 7.10 29.06 31.45
C LEU A 157 5.84 28.26 31.07
N PHE A 158 5.04 27.84 32.05
CA PHE A 158 3.96 26.86 31.85
C PHE A 158 2.54 27.41 32.05
N GLY A 159 2.39 28.72 32.28
CA GLY A 159 1.09 29.37 32.47
C GLY A 159 0.31 28.86 33.70
N HIS A 160 -0.82 29.52 34.01
CA HIS A 160 -1.66 29.13 35.16
C HIS A 160 -2.61 27.95 34.87
N SER A 161 -2.77 27.58 33.60
CA SER A 161 -3.59 26.44 33.16
C SER A 161 -2.88 25.69 32.04
N ARG A 162 -2.53 24.42 32.27
CA ARG A 162 -1.97 23.56 31.23
C ARG A 162 -3.10 23.09 30.29
N ASN A 163 -3.01 23.40 29.01
CA ASN A 163 -3.98 22.98 27.99
C ASN A 163 -3.25 22.52 26.73
N ILE A 164 -3.25 21.21 26.49
CA ILE A 164 -2.60 20.57 25.36
C ILE A 164 -3.11 21.09 24.00
N ASP A 165 -4.38 21.48 23.88
CA ASP A 165 -4.90 22.02 22.62
C ASP A 165 -4.30 23.39 22.30
N VAL A 166 -4.09 24.22 23.32
CA VAL A 166 -3.42 25.52 23.18
C VAL A 166 -1.94 25.33 22.90
N ASP A 167 -1.28 24.39 23.59
CA ASP A 167 0.14 24.10 23.41
C ASP A 167 0.44 23.55 22.00
N LEU A 168 -0.42 22.64 21.49
CA LEU A 168 -0.30 22.08 20.15
C LEU A 168 -0.56 23.14 19.07
N ASN A 169 -1.62 23.95 19.22
CA ASN A 169 -1.92 25.02 18.27
C ASN A 169 -0.86 26.14 18.28
N GLY A 170 -0.17 26.34 19.41
CA GLY A 170 0.96 27.27 19.51
C GLY A 170 2.19 26.83 18.70
N ILE A 171 2.35 25.52 18.47
CA ILE A 171 3.42 24.96 17.61
C ILE A 171 2.97 24.93 16.14
N TYR A 172 1.73 24.49 15.90
CA TYR A 172 1.12 24.43 14.58
C TYR A 172 -0.36 24.80 14.67
N GLU A 173 -0.74 25.93 14.09
CA GLU A 173 -2.06 26.55 14.27
C GLU A 173 -3.25 25.61 14.01
N LYS A 174 -3.11 24.67 13.05
CA LYS A 174 -4.17 23.70 12.69
C LYS A 174 -4.04 22.34 13.38
N ALA A 175 -3.20 22.21 14.41
CA ALA A 175 -2.93 20.92 15.04
C ALA A 175 -4.20 20.24 15.56
N THR A 176 -5.06 21.00 16.23
CA THR A 176 -6.34 20.49 16.76
C THR A 176 -7.33 20.09 15.67
N GLU A 177 -7.40 20.84 14.56
CA GLU A 177 -8.23 20.51 13.39
C GLU A 177 -7.75 19.22 12.73
N VAL A 178 -6.46 19.10 12.44
CA VAL A 178 -5.85 17.91 11.83
C VAL A 178 -6.00 16.67 12.72
N LEU A 179 -5.86 16.82 14.04
CA LEU A 179 -6.07 15.71 14.98
C LEU A 179 -7.52 15.28 15.03
N SER A 180 -8.46 16.23 15.02
CA SER A 180 -9.89 15.94 14.95
C SER A 180 -10.24 15.22 13.66
N ASP A 181 -9.70 15.66 12.53
CA ASP A 181 -9.90 15.01 11.23
C ASP A 181 -9.29 13.60 11.20
N LEU A 182 -8.09 13.40 11.74
CA LEU A 182 -7.50 12.07 11.86
C LEU A 182 -8.35 11.14 12.76
N GLU A 183 -8.85 11.66 13.89
CA GLU A 183 -9.67 10.89 14.84
C GLU A 183 -11.04 10.50 14.28
N HIS A 184 -11.68 11.40 13.53
CA HIS A 184 -13.06 11.21 13.07
C HIS A 184 -13.15 10.64 11.65
N ARG A 185 -12.16 10.92 10.79
CA ARG A 185 -12.24 10.61 9.36
C ARG A 185 -11.37 9.45 8.94
N TYR A 186 -10.28 9.09 9.63
CA TYR A 186 -9.38 8.05 9.12
C TYR A 186 -10.09 6.68 8.96
N ASP A 187 -10.68 6.16 10.03
CA ASP A 187 -11.41 4.88 9.97
C ASP A 187 -12.73 5.02 9.18
N ALA A 188 -13.35 6.21 9.19
CA ALA A 188 -14.62 6.44 8.49
C ALA A 188 -14.43 6.49 6.96
N LEU A 189 -13.44 7.25 6.46
CA LEU A 189 -13.11 7.36 5.04
C LEU A 189 -12.64 6.03 4.46
N LEU A 190 -11.91 5.24 5.27
CA LEU A 190 -11.42 3.94 4.86
C LEU A 190 -12.57 2.93 4.71
N ASN A 191 -13.51 2.93 5.67
CA ASN A 191 -14.73 2.14 5.54
C ASN A 191 -15.65 2.66 4.41
N GLU A 192 -15.73 3.98 4.22
CA GLU A 192 -16.50 4.58 3.13
C GLU A 192 -15.95 4.15 1.76
N ALA A 193 -14.63 4.19 1.57
CA ALA A 193 -13.98 3.72 0.35
C ALA A 193 -14.30 2.25 0.08
N ILE A 194 -14.20 1.37 1.08
CA ILE A 194 -14.58 -0.05 0.93
C ILE A 194 -16.04 -0.19 0.50
N GLN A 195 -16.96 0.52 1.17
CA GLN A 195 -18.39 0.45 0.85
C GLN A 195 -18.72 0.99 -0.54
N ARG A 196 -17.95 1.97 -1.03
CA ARG A 196 -18.12 2.51 -2.38
C ARG A 196 -17.76 1.51 -3.45
N PHE A 197 -16.66 0.79 -3.30
CA PHE A 197 -16.29 -0.25 -4.24
C PHE A 197 -17.23 -1.45 -4.13
N LYS A 198 -17.60 -1.88 -2.93
CA LYS A 198 -18.35 -3.12 -2.73
C LYS A 198 -19.69 -3.16 -3.47
N SER A 199 -19.87 -4.22 -4.29
CA SER A 199 -21.11 -4.48 -5.04
C SER A 199 -21.54 -3.33 -5.97
N SER A 200 -20.60 -2.50 -6.39
CA SER A 200 -20.84 -1.40 -7.32
C SER A 200 -20.60 -1.84 -8.77
N THR A 201 -21.14 -1.09 -9.73
CA THR A 201 -20.92 -1.34 -11.15
C THR A 201 -20.69 -0.03 -11.86
N VAL A 202 -19.55 0.10 -12.53
CA VAL A 202 -19.23 1.24 -13.40
C VAL A 202 -19.57 0.85 -14.82
N LYS A 203 -20.56 1.54 -15.38
CA LYS A 203 -21.13 1.15 -16.68
C LYS A 203 -20.30 1.64 -17.86
N GLN A 204 -20.21 0.80 -18.90
CA GLN A 204 -19.63 1.15 -20.19
C GLN A 204 -18.23 1.80 -20.08
N LEU A 205 -17.36 1.19 -19.28
CA LEU A 205 -16.03 1.72 -19.02
C LEU A 205 -15.10 1.37 -20.20
N PRO A 206 -14.55 2.37 -20.92
CA PRO A 206 -13.81 2.13 -22.15
C PRO A 206 -12.45 1.48 -21.89
N LEU A 207 -12.09 0.53 -22.76
CA LEU A 207 -10.75 -0.06 -22.76
C LEU A 207 -10.28 -0.36 -24.20
N SER A 208 -9.05 0.05 -24.48
CA SER A 208 -8.28 -0.35 -25.65
C SER A 208 -7.07 -1.15 -25.20
N ILE A 209 -6.91 -2.35 -25.76
CA ILE A 209 -5.74 -3.20 -25.55
C ILE A 209 -5.04 -3.43 -26.89
N LYS A 210 -3.73 -3.22 -26.92
CA LYS A 210 -2.88 -3.63 -28.04
C LYS A 210 -1.83 -4.60 -27.52
N VAL A 211 -1.76 -5.78 -28.12
CA VAL A 211 -0.75 -6.79 -27.82
C VAL A 211 0.16 -6.97 -29.02
N ARG A 212 1.47 -6.96 -28.80
CA ARG A 212 2.47 -7.35 -29.78
C ARG A 212 3.37 -8.41 -29.20
N ASP A 213 3.59 -9.49 -29.93
CA ASP A 213 4.48 -10.55 -29.49
C ASP A 213 5.36 -11.03 -30.64
N HIS A 214 6.65 -11.13 -30.37
CA HIS A 214 7.67 -11.55 -31.32
C HIS A 214 8.22 -12.96 -31.02
N GLY A 215 7.60 -13.68 -30.09
CA GLY A 215 8.06 -14.98 -29.62
C GLY A 215 9.47 -14.90 -29.04
N HIS A 216 10.34 -15.84 -29.42
CA HIS A 216 11.74 -15.87 -28.96
C HIS A 216 12.70 -15.03 -29.82
N CYS A 217 12.20 -14.01 -30.51
CA CYS A 217 13.03 -13.10 -31.28
C CYS A 217 13.58 -11.96 -30.39
N GLY A 218 14.91 -11.85 -30.30
CA GLY A 218 15.58 -10.75 -29.60
C GLY A 218 16.28 -11.18 -28.32
N ALA A 219 16.49 -10.23 -27.41
CA ALA A 219 17.08 -10.50 -26.10
C ALA A 219 15.99 -10.82 -25.08
N PRO A 220 16.19 -11.79 -24.18
CA PRO A 220 15.24 -12.05 -23.09
C PRO A 220 15.11 -10.85 -22.13
N PRO A 221 14.00 -10.71 -21.38
CA PRO A 221 12.89 -11.67 -21.25
C PRO A 221 11.91 -11.67 -22.45
N TYR A 222 11.47 -12.87 -22.86
CA TYR A 222 10.50 -13.05 -23.95
C TYR A 222 9.08 -12.97 -23.40
N MET A 223 8.44 -11.81 -23.55
CA MET A 223 7.06 -11.57 -23.12
C MET A 223 6.38 -10.66 -24.16
N PRO A 224 5.06 -10.75 -24.32
CA PRO A 224 4.33 -9.83 -25.18
C PRO A 224 4.43 -8.40 -24.64
N GLU A 225 4.52 -7.43 -25.54
CA GLU A 225 4.25 -6.02 -25.25
C GLU A 225 2.74 -5.83 -25.14
N ILE A 226 2.29 -5.13 -24.11
CA ILE A 226 0.86 -4.87 -23.86
C ILE A 226 0.68 -3.37 -23.62
N THR A 227 -0.08 -2.70 -24.47
CA THR A 227 -0.50 -1.32 -24.25
C THR A 227 -1.95 -1.30 -23.81
N LEU A 228 -2.21 -0.68 -22.65
CA LEU A 228 -3.55 -0.48 -22.10
C LEU A 228 -3.89 1.01 -22.15
N GLN A 229 -5.09 1.34 -22.65
CA GLN A 229 -5.62 2.71 -22.66
C GLN A 229 -7.10 2.71 -22.30
N GLY A 230 -7.55 3.69 -21.51
CA GLY A 230 -8.91 3.76 -20.99
C GLY A 230 -8.89 3.89 -19.48
N TRP A 231 -9.59 2.98 -18.78
CA TRP A 231 -9.53 2.94 -17.31
C TRP A 231 -8.28 2.28 -16.75
N LEU A 232 -7.55 1.54 -17.58
CA LEU A 232 -6.18 1.10 -17.34
C LEU A 232 -5.25 1.87 -18.28
N ASN A 233 -4.13 2.39 -17.75
CA ASN A 233 -3.24 3.25 -18.52
C ASN A 233 -1.75 2.94 -18.24
N GLU A 234 -1.18 2.05 -19.04
CA GLU A 234 0.26 1.75 -19.01
C GLU A 234 0.70 1.10 -20.33
N ASN A 235 1.98 1.28 -20.66
CA ASN A 235 2.62 0.60 -21.77
C ASN A 235 3.67 -0.37 -21.25
N PHE A 236 3.33 -1.67 -21.27
CA PHE A 236 4.18 -2.75 -20.81
C PHE A 236 5.12 -3.20 -21.91
N THR A 237 6.42 -3.01 -21.68
CA THR A 237 7.47 -3.58 -22.52
C THR A 237 8.40 -4.48 -21.68
N PRO A 238 8.91 -5.60 -22.21
CA PRO A 238 9.63 -6.58 -21.41
C PRO A 238 10.84 -6.00 -20.67
N HIS A 239 11.66 -5.16 -21.32
CA HIS A 239 12.87 -4.63 -20.71
C HIS A 239 12.62 -3.51 -19.68
N ARG A 240 11.45 -2.86 -19.70
CA ARG A 240 11.08 -1.76 -18.80
C ARG A 240 10.23 -2.24 -17.62
N ASN A 241 9.24 -3.08 -17.89
CA ASN A 241 8.18 -3.42 -16.95
C ASN A 241 8.23 -4.86 -16.42
N SER A 242 9.17 -5.70 -16.84
CA SER A 242 9.24 -7.07 -16.29
C SER A 242 9.44 -7.06 -14.77
N SER A 243 8.82 -8.04 -14.10
CA SER A 243 9.10 -8.38 -12.70
C SER A 243 10.57 -8.75 -12.47
N GLU A 244 11.23 -9.33 -13.48
CA GLU A 244 12.61 -9.82 -13.43
C GLU A 244 13.49 -9.14 -14.49
N ASN A 245 14.79 -8.99 -14.23
CA ASN A 245 15.78 -8.54 -15.23
C ASN A 245 15.47 -7.20 -15.94
N ARG A 246 14.80 -6.27 -15.24
CA ARG A 246 14.52 -4.91 -15.75
C ARG A 246 15.79 -4.08 -15.99
N PHE A 247 15.78 -3.29 -17.05
CA PHE A 247 16.84 -2.31 -17.35
C PHE A 247 16.31 -0.89 -17.18
N PRO A 248 16.53 -0.23 -16.03
CA PRO A 248 15.96 1.07 -15.73
C PRO A 248 16.79 2.19 -16.38
N PHE A 249 16.83 2.24 -17.72
CA PHE A 249 17.49 3.31 -18.46
C PHE A 249 16.59 4.53 -18.69
N GLU A 250 15.28 4.40 -18.48
CA GLU A 250 14.30 5.46 -18.75
C GLU A 250 14.06 6.39 -17.56
N LYS A 251 13.75 7.66 -17.86
CA LYS A 251 13.47 8.72 -16.88
C LYS A 251 12.03 8.70 -16.36
N GLU A 252 11.12 8.05 -17.07
CA GLU A 252 9.71 8.02 -16.70
C GLU A 252 9.45 7.00 -15.58
N PRO A 253 8.57 7.33 -14.62
CA PRO A 253 8.22 6.41 -13.55
C PRO A 253 7.44 5.21 -14.12
N VAL A 254 7.87 4.00 -13.77
CA VAL A 254 7.14 2.76 -14.05
C VAL A 254 5.96 2.67 -13.09
N LEU A 255 4.72 2.62 -13.59
CA LEU A 255 3.51 2.58 -12.75
C LEU A 255 3.14 1.15 -12.37
N ALA A 256 3.53 0.16 -13.18
CA ALA A 256 3.28 -1.25 -12.92
C ALA A 256 4.35 -2.17 -13.53
N ILE A 257 4.53 -3.33 -12.90
CA ILE A 257 5.34 -4.43 -13.44
C ILE A 257 4.45 -5.60 -13.85
N TYR A 258 4.92 -6.44 -14.77
CA TYR A 258 4.12 -7.55 -15.29
C TYR A 258 4.94 -8.80 -15.64
N GLU A 259 4.24 -9.93 -15.65
CA GLU A 259 4.64 -11.19 -16.27
C GLU A 259 3.54 -11.61 -17.22
N ALA A 260 3.91 -11.98 -18.45
CA ALA A 260 2.95 -12.40 -19.45
C ALA A 260 3.45 -13.55 -20.30
N THR A 261 2.53 -14.39 -20.76
CA THR A 261 2.81 -15.51 -21.66
C THR A 261 1.78 -15.56 -22.78
N THR A 262 2.26 -15.90 -23.97
CA THR A 262 1.46 -16.13 -25.17
C THR A 262 1.59 -17.58 -25.59
N ASN A 263 0.46 -18.23 -25.83
CA ASN A 263 0.39 -19.57 -26.39
C ASN A 263 -0.43 -19.51 -27.68
N ILE A 264 0.14 -20.06 -28.76
CA ILE A 264 -0.49 -20.16 -30.08
C ILE A 264 -0.55 -21.65 -30.41
N ASP A 265 -1.77 -22.17 -30.51
CA ASP A 265 -1.98 -23.57 -30.89
C ASP A 265 -1.57 -23.79 -32.35
N GLN A 266 -1.16 -25.02 -32.66
CA GLN A 266 -0.87 -25.41 -34.03
C GLN A 266 -2.14 -25.26 -34.90
N PRO A 267 -2.05 -24.61 -36.08
CA PRO A 267 -3.22 -24.38 -36.92
C PRO A 267 -3.87 -25.69 -37.37
N GLU A 268 -5.19 -25.80 -37.19
CA GLU A 268 -6.00 -26.88 -37.75
C GLU A 268 -6.35 -26.52 -39.21
N ILE A 269 -5.86 -27.31 -40.16
CA ILE A 269 -6.17 -27.11 -41.59
C ILE A 269 -7.61 -27.59 -41.84
N LEU A 270 -8.48 -26.67 -42.25
CA LEU A 270 -9.87 -26.95 -42.63
C LEU A 270 -9.98 -27.25 -44.13
N GLU A 271 -9.24 -26.51 -44.95
CA GLU A 271 -9.19 -26.68 -46.41
C GLU A 271 -7.78 -26.38 -46.90
N ASP A 272 -7.16 -27.33 -47.60
CA ASP A 272 -5.79 -27.18 -48.10
C ASP A 272 -5.76 -26.44 -49.43
N ALA A 273 -4.71 -25.66 -49.66
CA ALA A 273 -4.52 -24.94 -50.90
C ALA A 273 -4.27 -25.93 -52.05
N HIS A 274 -4.89 -25.69 -53.21
CA HIS A 274 -4.64 -26.49 -54.41
C HIS A 274 -3.22 -26.28 -54.99
N ASP A 275 -2.63 -25.11 -54.72
CA ASP A 275 -1.29 -24.71 -55.19
C ASP A 275 -0.42 -24.27 -54.01
N GLN A 276 0.91 -24.35 -54.15
CA GLN A 276 1.89 -23.99 -53.10
C GLN A 276 1.82 -22.52 -52.63
N HIS A 277 1.23 -21.65 -53.46
CA HIS A 277 1.00 -20.23 -53.16
C HIS A 277 -0.49 -19.90 -52.95
N GLY A 278 -1.36 -20.93 -52.93
CA GLY A 278 -2.78 -20.74 -52.67
C GLY A 278 -3.06 -20.46 -51.19
N TYR A 279 -4.27 -20.00 -50.92
CA TYR A 279 -4.72 -19.80 -49.54
C TYR A 279 -5.24 -21.10 -48.95
N THR A 280 -4.71 -21.44 -47.79
CA THR A 280 -5.18 -22.52 -46.93
C THR A 280 -6.17 -21.91 -45.94
N LYS A 281 -7.29 -22.58 -45.71
CA LYS A 281 -8.22 -22.21 -44.66
C LYS A 281 -7.83 -22.94 -43.37
N CYS A 282 -7.55 -22.18 -42.32
CA CYS A 282 -7.08 -22.70 -41.05
C CYS A 282 -7.93 -22.19 -39.88
N ARG A 283 -8.01 -22.99 -38.81
CA ARG A 283 -8.46 -22.56 -37.50
C ARG A 283 -7.27 -22.47 -36.55
N THR A 284 -7.17 -21.35 -35.83
CA THR A 284 -6.08 -21.09 -34.88
C THR A 284 -6.65 -20.61 -33.56
N LYS A 285 -6.05 -21.08 -32.45
CA LYS A 285 -6.39 -20.63 -31.10
C LYS A 285 -5.18 -19.91 -30.49
N ILE A 286 -5.45 -18.77 -29.86
CA ILE A 286 -4.45 -17.93 -29.23
C ILE A 286 -4.90 -17.65 -27.81
N ARG A 287 -4.00 -17.87 -26.85
CA ARG A 287 -4.23 -17.58 -25.44
C ARG A 287 -3.10 -16.72 -24.90
N ILE A 288 -3.46 -15.59 -24.29
CA ILE A 288 -2.50 -14.70 -23.63
C ILE A 288 -2.92 -14.56 -22.17
N THR A 289 -1.96 -14.75 -21.28
CA THR A 289 -2.14 -14.47 -19.85
C THR A 289 -1.15 -13.42 -19.41
N ALA A 290 -1.61 -12.44 -18.63
CA ALA A 290 -0.72 -11.48 -18.01
C ALA A 290 -1.12 -11.25 -16.56
N LYS A 291 -0.13 -11.17 -15.67
CA LYS A 291 -0.28 -10.76 -14.29
C LYS A 291 0.48 -9.47 -14.08
N VAL A 292 -0.22 -8.43 -13.64
CA VAL A 292 0.28 -7.08 -13.45
C VAL A 292 0.25 -6.74 -11.96
N SER A 293 1.39 -6.30 -11.42
CA SER A 293 1.48 -5.72 -10.08
C SER A 293 1.62 -4.20 -10.19
N VAL A 294 0.61 -3.48 -9.73
CA VAL A 294 0.55 -2.02 -9.84
C VAL A 294 1.33 -1.38 -8.69
N LEU A 295 2.29 -0.54 -9.04
CA LEU A 295 3.14 0.20 -8.10
C LEU A 295 2.53 1.55 -7.71
N SER A 296 1.77 2.19 -8.61
CA SER A 296 1.10 3.46 -8.39
C SER A 296 -0.32 3.46 -8.97
N ALA A 297 -1.33 3.37 -8.10
CA ALA A 297 -2.73 3.30 -8.48
C ALA A 297 -3.24 4.59 -9.17
N GLU A 298 -2.83 5.77 -8.66
CA GLU A 298 -3.29 7.08 -9.14
C GLU A 298 -2.97 7.36 -10.61
N GLY A 299 -1.82 6.87 -11.11
CA GLY A 299 -1.46 7.01 -12.52
C GLY A 299 -1.98 5.88 -13.41
N PHE A 300 -2.20 4.70 -12.83
CA PHE A 300 -2.53 3.48 -13.57
C PHE A 300 -4.05 3.33 -13.81
N PHE A 301 -4.86 3.68 -12.81
CA PHE A 301 -6.32 3.59 -12.89
C PHE A 301 -6.95 4.94 -13.20
N ASN A 302 -7.91 4.92 -14.11
CA ASN A 302 -8.76 6.06 -14.43
C ASN A 302 -10.22 5.59 -14.43
N ILE A 303 -10.80 5.47 -13.23
CA ILE A 303 -12.18 4.99 -13.03
C ILE A 303 -13.03 6.21 -12.68
N PRO A 304 -13.88 6.70 -13.60
CA PRO A 304 -14.73 7.87 -13.35
C PRO A 304 -15.61 7.66 -12.11
N GLU A 305 -15.83 8.71 -11.34
CA GLU A 305 -16.59 8.71 -10.06
C GLU A 305 -15.87 8.03 -8.88
N TYR A 306 -14.72 7.41 -9.12
CA TYR A 306 -13.89 6.75 -8.10
C TYR A 306 -12.54 7.46 -7.91
N GLU A 307 -12.32 8.63 -8.49
CA GLU A 307 -11.04 9.36 -8.46
C GLU A 307 -10.57 9.64 -7.03
N ASP A 308 -11.51 10.02 -6.15
CA ASP A 308 -11.23 10.28 -4.74
C ASP A 308 -10.97 8.99 -3.94
N TYR A 309 -11.36 7.82 -4.47
CA TYR A 309 -11.28 6.52 -3.78
C TYR A 309 -10.13 5.64 -4.28
N VAL A 310 -9.67 5.81 -5.53
CA VAL A 310 -8.51 5.10 -6.11
C VAL A 310 -7.24 5.21 -5.24
N PRO A 311 -6.92 6.36 -4.61
CA PRO A 311 -5.76 6.46 -3.71
C PRO A 311 -5.83 5.54 -2.48
N PHE A 312 -7.01 5.00 -2.14
CA PHE A 312 -7.21 4.08 -1.01
C PHE A 312 -7.01 2.60 -1.40
N ILE A 313 -6.85 2.31 -2.69
CA ILE A 313 -6.56 0.98 -3.24
C ILE A 313 -5.07 0.67 -3.04
N LYS A 314 -4.76 -0.43 -2.38
CA LYS A 314 -3.38 -0.85 -2.02
C LYS A 314 -2.99 -2.11 -2.78
N MET A 315 -1.75 -2.13 -3.26
CA MET A 315 -1.13 -3.27 -3.97
C MET A 315 -2.10 -3.90 -4.98
N PRO A 316 -2.61 -3.12 -5.94
CA PRO A 316 -3.53 -3.66 -6.92
C PRO A 316 -2.80 -4.72 -7.77
N GLU A 317 -3.42 -5.88 -7.90
CA GLU A 317 -3.05 -6.89 -8.89
C GLU A 317 -4.11 -6.93 -9.98
N VAL A 318 -3.69 -6.87 -11.23
CA VAL A 318 -4.57 -7.02 -12.39
C VAL A 318 -4.15 -8.27 -13.17
N SER A 319 -5.09 -9.15 -13.43
CA SER A 319 -4.90 -10.35 -14.25
C SER A 319 -5.66 -10.19 -15.56
N LEU A 320 -5.00 -10.46 -16.67
CA LEU A 320 -5.57 -10.46 -18.01
C LEU A 320 -5.57 -11.88 -18.55
N LEU A 321 -6.73 -12.35 -19.00
CA LEU A 321 -6.88 -13.59 -19.76
C LEU A 321 -7.57 -13.29 -21.08
N LEU A 322 -6.82 -13.44 -22.17
CA LEU A 322 -7.30 -13.28 -23.53
C LEU A 322 -7.32 -14.65 -24.20
N GLU A 323 -8.48 -15.04 -24.72
CA GLU A 323 -8.67 -16.28 -25.48
C GLU A 323 -9.37 -15.96 -26.80
N ILE A 324 -8.72 -16.27 -27.92
CA ILE A 324 -9.23 -16.05 -29.27
C ILE A 324 -9.20 -17.37 -30.03
N GLU A 325 -10.30 -17.68 -30.71
CA GLU A 325 -10.38 -18.69 -31.75
C GLU A 325 -10.78 -18.01 -33.07
N CYS A 326 -9.96 -18.18 -34.11
CA CYS A 326 -10.22 -17.58 -35.41
C CYS A 326 -10.16 -18.62 -36.53
N GLU A 327 -11.08 -18.51 -37.49
CA GLU A 327 -10.92 -19.11 -38.81
C GLU A 327 -10.37 -18.06 -39.77
N SER A 328 -9.34 -18.45 -40.51
CA SER A 328 -8.62 -17.56 -41.40
C SER A 328 -8.23 -18.23 -42.71
N GLU A 329 -8.02 -17.40 -43.72
CA GLU A 329 -7.45 -17.77 -45.01
C GLU A 329 -6.10 -17.07 -45.13
N GLY A 330 -5.05 -17.82 -45.49
CA GLY A 330 -3.72 -17.27 -45.64
C GLY A 330 -2.72 -18.28 -46.17
N LEU A 331 -1.46 -17.88 -46.24
CA LEU A 331 -0.40 -18.76 -46.73
C LEU A 331 -0.04 -19.76 -45.63
N PHE A 332 -0.12 -21.06 -45.92
CA PHE A 332 0.46 -22.09 -45.07
C PHE A 332 1.25 -23.10 -45.90
N ASN A 333 2.57 -22.97 -45.88
CA ASN A 333 3.47 -23.84 -46.63
C ASN A 333 4.64 -24.34 -45.75
N GLU A 334 5.65 -24.96 -46.38
CA GLU A 334 6.80 -25.54 -45.68
C GLU A 334 7.73 -24.52 -45.00
N HIS A 335 7.47 -23.21 -45.17
CA HIS A 335 8.33 -22.14 -44.67
C HIS A 335 7.58 -21.09 -43.86
N HIS A 336 6.34 -20.78 -44.24
CA HIS A 336 5.58 -19.65 -43.71
C HIS A 336 4.15 -20.04 -43.37
N PHE A 337 3.67 -19.46 -42.28
CA PHE A 337 2.28 -19.39 -41.90
C PHE A 337 1.89 -17.92 -41.70
N ASP A 338 0.81 -17.49 -42.33
CA ASP A 338 0.30 -16.12 -42.28
C ASP A 338 -1.22 -16.13 -42.18
N ILE A 339 -1.77 -15.26 -41.33
CA ILE A 339 -3.19 -14.91 -41.30
C ILE A 339 -3.42 -13.66 -42.16
N SER A 340 -3.81 -13.88 -43.42
CA SER A 340 -4.01 -12.79 -44.39
C SER A 340 -5.43 -12.23 -44.31
N ARG A 341 -6.42 -13.11 -44.13
CA ARG A 341 -7.84 -12.75 -44.01
C ARG A 341 -8.51 -13.55 -42.91
N VAL A 342 -9.14 -12.87 -41.97
CA VAL A 342 -9.94 -13.51 -40.90
C VAL A 342 -11.38 -13.65 -41.40
N SER A 343 -11.88 -14.88 -41.53
CA SER A 343 -13.26 -15.16 -41.92
C SER A 343 -14.22 -15.11 -40.74
N SER A 344 -13.76 -15.56 -39.56
CA SER A 344 -14.50 -15.47 -38.30
C SER A 344 -13.53 -15.38 -37.13
N LEU A 345 -13.92 -14.64 -36.11
CA LEU A 345 -13.18 -14.52 -34.85
C LEU A 345 -14.19 -14.54 -33.73
N ASN A 346 -13.97 -15.41 -32.75
CA ASN A 346 -14.73 -15.45 -31.51
C ASN A 346 -13.75 -15.58 -30.35
N GLY A 347 -14.07 -15.00 -29.20
CA GLY A 347 -13.20 -15.10 -28.05
C GLY A 347 -13.73 -14.36 -26.84
N LYS A 348 -12.91 -14.34 -25.79
CA LYS A 348 -13.19 -13.62 -24.55
C LYS A 348 -11.93 -12.96 -24.04
N LEU A 349 -12.07 -11.74 -23.54
CA LEU A 349 -11.09 -11.07 -22.70
C LEU A 349 -11.69 -10.92 -21.30
N THR A 350 -10.98 -11.41 -20.29
CA THR A 350 -11.34 -11.26 -18.88
C THR A 350 -10.25 -10.46 -18.18
N ILE A 351 -10.66 -9.44 -17.44
CA ILE A 351 -9.79 -8.59 -16.64
C ILE A 351 -10.26 -8.65 -15.20
N ASP A 352 -9.43 -9.24 -14.35
CA ASP A 352 -9.69 -9.34 -12.92
C ASP A 352 -8.75 -8.40 -12.17
N MET A 353 -9.32 -7.49 -11.41
CA MET A 353 -8.62 -6.65 -10.46
C MET A 353 -8.84 -7.19 -9.06
N SER A 354 -7.78 -7.26 -8.28
CA SER A 354 -7.86 -7.49 -6.84
C SER A 354 -6.97 -6.51 -6.11
N SER A 355 -7.44 -6.05 -4.95
CA SER A 355 -6.70 -5.12 -4.13
C SER A 355 -7.14 -5.21 -2.68
N MET A 356 -6.24 -4.75 -1.81
CA MET A 356 -6.53 -4.51 -0.40
C MET A 356 -6.85 -3.03 -0.22
N VAL A 357 -7.66 -2.68 0.78
CA VAL A 357 -7.70 -1.31 1.27
C VAL A 357 -6.64 -1.14 2.35
N PHE A 358 -6.15 0.08 2.53
CA PHE A 358 -5.30 0.42 3.67
C PHE A 358 -5.92 -0.10 4.98
N GLY A 359 -5.15 -0.76 5.85
CA GLY A 359 -5.66 -1.24 7.15
C GLY A 359 -6.14 -2.68 7.20
N ASP A 360 -6.41 -3.34 6.06
CA ASP A 360 -6.71 -4.77 6.02
C ASP A 360 -5.50 -5.65 6.36
N THR A 361 -5.75 -6.88 6.80
CA THR A 361 -4.73 -7.92 6.94
C THR A 361 -4.30 -8.39 5.55
N ASP A 362 -2.99 -8.56 5.32
CA ASP A 362 -2.39 -8.83 4.00
C ASP A 362 -2.79 -10.20 3.36
N GLN A 363 -3.83 -10.87 3.84
CA GLN A 363 -4.21 -12.23 3.43
C GLN A 363 -5.47 -12.31 2.58
N ILE A 364 -6.37 -11.31 2.62
CA ILE A 364 -7.65 -11.35 1.88
C ILE A 364 -7.86 -9.98 1.19
N PRO A 365 -7.94 -9.93 -0.15
CA PRO A 365 -8.29 -8.69 -0.85
C PRO A 365 -9.72 -8.28 -0.47
N SER A 366 -9.90 -7.00 -0.16
CA SER A 366 -11.20 -6.41 0.21
C SER A 366 -11.90 -5.74 -0.96
N ILE A 367 -11.18 -5.50 -2.06
CA ILE A 367 -11.73 -5.03 -3.31
C ILE A 367 -11.39 -6.05 -4.39
N SER A 368 -12.40 -6.54 -5.09
CA SER A 368 -12.23 -7.24 -6.35
C SER A 368 -13.19 -6.70 -7.39
N ALA A 369 -12.74 -6.69 -8.64
CA ALA A 369 -13.55 -6.28 -9.76
C ALA A 369 -13.25 -7.13 -10.98
N THR A 370 -14.26 -7.38 -11.81
CA THR A 370 -14.12 -8.11 -13.05
C THR A 370 -14.75 -7.31 -14.19
N GLN A 371 -14.07 -7.27 -15.32
CA GLN A 371 -14.59 -6.78 -16.59
C GLN A 371 -14.41 -7.87 -17.64
N GLU A 372 -15.47 -8.18 -18.38
CA GLU A 372 -15.46 -9.22 -19.41
C GLU A 372 -15.90 -8.64 -20.76
N PHE A 373 -15.15 -8.97 -21.81
CA PHE A 373 -15.46 -8.56 -23.18
C PHE A 373 -15.66 -9.80 -24.06
N GLN A 374 -16.72 -9.79 -24.85
CA GLN A 374 -16.91 -10.78 -25.91
C GLN A 374 -16.23 -10.30 -27.19
N LEU A 375 -15.30 -11.10 -27.68
CA LEU A 375 -14.46 -10.73 -28.82
C LEU A 375 -15.05 -11.25 -30.11
N ASN A 376 -15.05 -10.40 -31.13
CA ASN A 376 -15.54 -10.72 -32.46
C ASN A 376 -14.80 -9.92 -33.54
N SER A 377 -15.05 -10.22 -34.81
CA SER A 377 -14.38 -9.54 -35.94
C SER A 377 -14.64 -8.03 -36.04
N ASN A 378 -15.59 -7.46 -35.31
CA ASN A 378 -15.87 -6.02 -35.32
C ASN A 378 -15.01 -5.25 -34.31
N ASN A 379 -14.77 -5.83 -33.13
CA ASN A 379 -14.04 -5.16 -32.03
C ASN A 379 -12.60 -5.67 -31.85
N THR A 380 -12.21 -6.71 -32.59
CA THR A 380 -10.88 -7.34 -32.49
C THR A 380 -10.21 -7.40 -33.85
N SER A 381 -8.98 -6.89 -33.92
CA SER A 381 -8.07 -7.04 -35.05
C SER A 381 -6.97 -8.04 -34.68
N LEU A 382 -6.62 -8.92 -35.62
CA LEU A 382 -5.62 -9.97 -35.43
C LEU A 382 -4.73 -10.07 -36.67
N ARG A 383 -3.42 -10.11 -36.47
CA ARG A 383 -2.41 -10.45 -37.47
C ARG A 383 -1.42 -11.41 -36.86
N LEU A 384 -1.10 -12.47 -37.58
CA LEU A 384 -0.11 -13.46 -37.16
C LEU A 384 0.70 -13.90 -38.37
N HIS A 385 2.02 -13.84 -38.21
CA HIS A 385 2.98 -14.44 -39.14
C HIS A 385 3.98 -15.29 -38.36
N SER A 386 4.24 -16.51 -38.80
CA SER A 386 5.21 -17.42 -38.17
C SER A 386 5.98 -18.22 -39.21
N PHE A 387 7.19 -18.64 -38.84
CA PHE A 387 7.95 -19.60 -39.65
C PHE A 387 7.52 -21.03 -39.33
N VAL A 388 7.53 -21.87 -40.35
CA VAL A 388 7.09 -23.27 -40.27
C VAL A 388 8.30 -24.20 -40.35
N GLU A 389 8.31 -25.24 -39.50
CA GLU A 389 9.28 -26.33 -39.57
C GLU A 389 8.94 -27.33 -40.70
N SER A 390 9.91 -28.15 -41.10
CA SER A 390 9.71 -29.18 -42.15
C SER A 390 8.62 -30.21 -41.82
N ASN A 391 8.17 -30.30 -40.57
CA ASN A 391 7.06 -31.15 -40.10
C ASN A 391 5.70 -30.40 -40.09
N ARG A 392 5.61 -29.21 -40.71
CA ARG A 392 4.47 -28.29 -40.70
C ARG A 392 4.07 -27.74 -39.32
N LYS A 393 4.97 -27.73 -38.34
CA LYS A 393 4.74 -27.07 -37.05
C LYS A 393 5.19 -25.62 -37.07
N LEU A 394 4.44 -24.74 -36.42
CA LEU A 394 4.87 -23.37 -36.15
C LEU A 394 6.11 -23.37 -35.25
N ARG A 395 7.08 -22.50 -35.58
CA ARG A 395 8.23 -22.22 -34.71
C ARG A 395 7.84 -21.23 -33.61
N ASP A 396 8.67 -21.20 -32.58
CA ASP A 396 8.58 -20.26 -31.46
C ASP A 396 8.91 -18.81 -31.83
N ASN A 397 9.31 -18.55 -33.08
CA ASN A 397 9.61 -17.24 -33.63
C ASN A 397 8.46 -16.81 -34.55
N TYR A 398 7.70 -15.82 -34.11
CA TYR A 398 6.53 -15.31 -34.82
C TYR A 398 6.40 -13.81 -34.65
N SER A 399 5.41 -13.21 -35.32
CA SER A 399 4.98 -11.83 -35.14
C SER A 399 3.46 -11.85 -35.00
N LEU A 400 2.98 -11.57 -33.81
CA LEU A 400 1.57 -11.48 -33.45
C LEU A 400 1.23 -10.03 -33.12
N GLU A 401 0.13 -9.53 -33.70
CA GLU A 401 -0.47 -8.25 -33.32
C GLU A 401 -1.96 -8.47 -33.06
N ILE A 402 -2.44 -8.02 -31.90
CA ILE A 402 -3.86 -8.03 -31.53
C ILE A 402 -4.24 -6.62 -31.09
N GLY A 403 -5.37 -6.11 -31.60
CA GLY A 403 -5.96 -4.86 -31.13
C GLY A 403 -7.42 -5.07 -30.76
N ILE A 404 -7.80 -4.65 -29.56
CA ILE A 404 -9.17 -4.73 -29.03
C ILE A 404 -9.59 -3.33 -28.60
N GLU A 405 -10.79 -2.90 -29.00
CA GLU A 405 -11.40 -1.63 -28.58
C GLU A 405 -12.88 -1.87 -28.26
N GLU A 406 -13.26 -1.75 -26.99
CA GLU A 406 -14.63 -2.02 -26.55
C GLU A 406 -14.97 -1.31 -25.23
N ASN A 407 -16.27 -1.15 -24.95
CA ASN A 407 -16.78 -0.56 -23.71
C ASN A 407 -17.72 -1.56 -23.00
N GLU A 408 -17.33 -2.02 -21.81
CA GLU A 408 -18.12 -2.96 -21.01
C GLU A 408 -18.19 -2.54 -19.55
N ASP A 409 -19.11 -3.14 -18.79
CA ASP A 409 -19.29 -2.84 -17.37
C ASP A 409 -18.14 -3.42 -16.52
N LEU A 410 -17.57 -2.59 -15.64
CA LEU A 410 -16.65 -3.04 -14.58
C LEU A 410 -17.46 -3.31 -13.31
N VAL A 411 -17.52 -4.57 -12.89
CA VAL A 411 -18.34 -5.02 -11.75
C VAL A 411 -17.43 -5.27 -10.55
N PHE A 412 -17.63 -4.51 -9.48
CA PHE A 412 -16.97 -4.74 -8.20
C PHE A 412 -17.81 -5.69 -7.33
N SER A 413 -17.14 -6.60 -6.62
CA SER A 413 -17.77 -7.63 -5.78
C SER A 413 -17.62 -7.36 -4.28
#